data_AF-A0A098ES37-F1
#
_entry.id   AF-A0A098ES37-F1
#
_cell.length_a   1.000
_cell.length_b   1.000
_cell.length_c   1.000
_cell.angle_alpha   90.00
_cell.angle_beta   90.00
_cell.angle_gamma   90.00
#
_symmetry.space_group_name_H-M   'P 1'
#
loop_
_entity.id
_entity.type
_entity.pdbx_description
1 polymer ?
#
loop_
_entity_poly.entity_id
_entity_poly.type
_entity_poly.pdbx_seq_one_letter_code
_entity_poly.pdbx_strand_id
1 'polypeptide(L)'
;MYSRMAFENDTKKVEKALKKYEDKKNEALVLLAEIDMFEKMDDVKDAELWRRQSLKEKLVTVERQRKELKTLITSYIDKHGDQDLQRYAELLAELEKDKPKYS
;
A
#
# COMPACT_ATOMS: atom_id res chain seq x y z
N MET A 1 30.56 7.81 -8.17
CA MET A 1 29.62 8.25 -9.22
C MET A 1 28.61 7.14 -9.46
N TYR A 2 27.33 7.36 -9.14
CA TYR A 2 26.26 6.42 -9.47
C TYR A 2 26.00 6.49 -10.99
N SER A 3 25.97 5.34 -11.68
CA SER A 3 25.71 5.32 -13.13
C SER A 3 24.25 5.69 -13.41
N ARG A 4 24.03 6.48 -14.47
CA ARG A 4 22.69 6.87 -14.96
C ARG A 4 21.78 5.65 -15.19
N MET A 5 22.35 4.52 -15.63
CA MET A 5 21.60 3.26 -15.79
C MET A 5 21.11 2.68 -14.47
N ALA A 6 21.89 2.81 -13.39
CA ALA A 6 21.50 2.30 -12.08
C ALA A 6 20.35 3.12 -11.49
N PHE A 7 20.40 4.45 -11.66
CA PHE A 7 19.30 5.34 -11.33
C PHE A 7 18.02 4.97 -12.10
N GLU A 8 18.08 4.88 -13.43
CA GLU A 8 16.91 4.54 -14.25
C GLU A 8 16.30 3.17 -13.90
N ASN A 9 17.13 2.17 -13.58
CA ASN A 9 16.65 0.85 -13.21
C ASN A 9 15.97 0.86 -11.83
N ASP A 10 16.52 1.59 -10.87
CA ASP A 10 15.92 1.72 -9.55
C ASP A 10 14.61 2.52 -9.61
N THR A 11 14.55 3.59 -10.40
CA THR A 11 13.32 4.35 -10.66
C THR A 11 12.23 3.45 -11.23
N LYS A 12 12.53 2.65 -12.26
CA LYS A 12 11.56 1.71 -12.85
C LYS A 12 11.03 0.69 -11.84
N LYS A 13 11.85 0.23 -10.90
CA LYS A 13 11.42 -0.71 -9.84
C LYS A 13 10.44 -0.05 -8.89
N VAL A 14 10.73 1.18 -8.45
CA VAL A 14 9.86 1.95 -7.56
C VAL A 14 8.54 2.27 -8.25
N GLU A 15 8.56 2.76 -9.49
CA GLU A 15 7.34 3.09 -10.24
C GLU A 15 6.46 1.86 -10.49
N LYS A 16 7.05 0.71 -10.80
CA LYS A 16 6.30 -0.55 -10.96
C LYS A 16 5.65 -1.01 -9.66
N ALA A 17 6.36 -0.88 -8.55
CA ALA A 17 5.83 -1.23 -7.22
C ALA A 17 4.72 -0.26 -6.79
N LEU A 18 4.89 1.04 -7.06
CA LEU A 18 3.89 2.07 -6.80
C LEU A 18 2.60 1.79 -7.57
N LYS A 19 2.68 1.59 -8.88
CA LYS A 19 1.50 1.30 -9.71
C LYS A 19 0.72 0.08 -9.19
N LYS A 20 1.44 -0.98 -8.82
CA LYS A 20 0.83 -2.19 -8.23
C LYS A 20 0.16 -1.92 -6.89
N TYR A 21 0.68 -0.99 -6.09
CA TYR A 21 0.07 -0.58 -4.84
C TYR A 21 -1.17 0.30 -5.06
N GLU A 22 -1.12 1.25 -6.00
CA GLU A 22 -2.27 2.10 -6.35
C GLU A 22 -3.49 1.29 -6.78
N ASP A 23 -3.28 0.29 -7.65
CA ASP A 23 -4.34 -0.64 -8.07
C ASP A 23 -4.99 -1.32 -6.86
N LYS A 24 -4.18 -1.73 -5.88
CA LYS A 24 -4.62 -2.46 -4.69
C LYS A 24 -5.13 -1.59 -3.56
N LYS A 25 -4.73 -0.32 -3.51
CA LYS A 25 -5.25 0.67 -2.55
C LYS A 25 -6.73 0.90 -2.79
N ASN A 26 -7.13 1.02 -4.06
CA ASN A 26 -8.54 1.12 -4.43
C ASN A 26 -9.31 -0.13 -4.03
N GLU A 27 -8.75 -1.32 -4.28
CA GLU A 27 -9.34 -2.59 -3.79
C GLU A 27 -9.48 -2.58 -2.26
N ALA A 28 -8.47 -2.16 -1.50
CA ALA A 28 -8.55 -2.09 -0.04
C ALA A 28 -9.62 -1.13 0.49
N LEU A 29 -9.85 0.02 -0.18
CA LEU A 29 -10.94 0.93 0.20
C LEU A 29 -12.31 0.28 0.03
N VAL A 30 -12.51 -0.47 -1.07
CA VAL A 30 -13.75 -1.25 -1.27
C VAL A 30 -13.88 -2.34 -0.21
N LEU A 31 -12.80 -3.09 0.07
CA LEU A 31 -12.79 -4.14 1.09
C LEU A 31 -13.12 -3.60 2.50
N LEU A 32 -12.60 -2.42 2.85
CA LEU A 32 -12.93 -1.76 4.12
C LEU A 32 -14.42 -1.39 4.20
N ALA A 33 -14.99 -0.85 3.12
CA ALA A 33 -16.41 -0.54 3.06
C ALA A 33 -17.28 -1.80 3.17
N GLU A 34 -16.91 -2.89 2.50
CA GLU A 34 -17.61 -4.17 2.59
C GLU A 34 -17.58 -4.75 4.02
N ILE A 35 -16.43 -4.68 4.70
CA ILE A 35 -16.31 -5.13 6.10
C ILE A 35 -17.17 -4.28 7.03
N ASP A 36 -17.17 -2.96 6.87
CA ASP A 36 -17.99 -2.05 7.67
C ASP A 36 -19.50 -2.31 7.47
N MET A 37 -19.91 -2.69 6.26
CA MET A 37 -21.29 -3.15 6.01
C MET A 37 -21.61 -4.46 6.75
N PHE A 38 -20.71 -5.45 6.72
CA PHE A 38 -20.90 -6.70 7.47
C PHE A 38 -20.93 -6.49 8.98
N GLU A 39 -20.18 -5.52 9.51
CA GLU A 39 -20.16 -5.20 10.94
C GLU A 39 -21.45 -4.54 11.44
N LYS A 40 -22.24 -3.96 10.53
CA LYS A 40 -23.53 -3.31 10.83
C LYS A 40 -24.73 -4.24 10.65
N MET A 41 -24.53 -5.48 10.24
CA MET A 41 -25.61 -6.46 10.11
C MET A 41 -25.82 -7.19 11.44
N ASP A 42 -27.04 -7.08 12.00
CA ASP A 42 -27.40 -7.71 13.28
C ASP A 42 -27.55 -9.23 13.22
N ASP A 43 -27.70 -9.82 12.02
CA ASP A 43 -27.98 -11.24 11.83
C ASP A 43 -27.08 -11.84 10.73
N VAL A 44 -25.82 -12.09 11.09
CA VAL A 44 -24.76 -12.54 10.17
C VAL A 44 -24.72 -14.07 10.11
N LYS A 45 -24.87 -14.64 8.91
CA LYS A 45 -24.78 -16.10 8.70
C LYS A 45 -23.32 -16.56 8.64
N ASP A 46 -23.07 -17.86 8.87
CA ASP A 46 -21.72 -18.46 8.81
C ASP A 46 -20.98 -18.18 7.48
N ALA A 47 -21.69 -18.18 6.35
CA ALA A 47 -21.10 -17.85 5.05
C ALA A 47 -20.62 -16.39 4.94
N GLU A 48 -21.28 -15.47 5.65
CA GLU A 48 -20.92 -14.06 5.71
C GLU A 48 -19.77 -13.82 6.69
N LEU A 49 -19.70 -14.59 7.79
CA LEU A 49 -18.54 -14.63 8.67
C LEU A 49 -17.27 -15.09 7.94
N TRP A 50 -17.37 -16.14 7.13
CA TRP A 50 -16.27 -16.61 6.28
C TRP A 50 -15.84 -15.57 5.24
N ARG A 51 -16.80 -14.90 4.59
CA ARG A 51 -16.50 -13.80 3.67
C ARG A 51 -15.78 -12.67 4.40
N ARG A 52 -16.29 -12.21 5.54
CA ARG A 52 -15.67 -11.17 6.38
C ARG A 52 -14.23 -11.52 6.73
N GLN A 53 -13.96 -12.75 7.15
CA GLN A 53 -12.61 -13.21 7.47
C GLN A 53 -11.68 -13.16 6.24
N SER A 54 -12.15 -13.62 5.08
CA SER A 54 -11.39 -13.53 3.82
C SER A 54 -11.10 -12.08 3.41
N LEU A 55 -12.05 -11.15 3.60
CA LEU A 55 -11.84 -9.73 3.31
C LEU A 55 -10.78 -9.12 4.25
N LYS A 56 -10.78 -9.48 5.54
CA LYS A 56 -9.75 -9.05 6.50
C LYS A 56 -8.36 -9.56 6.10
N GLU A 57 -8.23 -10.80 5.64
CA GLU A 57 -6.95 -11.36 5.17
C GLU A 57 -6.43 -10.64 3.90
N LYS A 58 -7.33 -10.26 3.00
CA LYS A 58 -6.98 -9.42 1.84
C LYS A 58 -6.47 -8.05 2.30
N LEU A 59 -7.09 -7.41 3.29
CA LEU A 59 -6.60 -6.15 3.85
C LEU A 59 -5.21 -6.28 4.48
N VAL A 60 -4.94 -7.35 5.23
CA VAL A 60 -3.61 -7.62 5.78
C VAL A 60 -2.55 -7.72 4.66
N THR A 61 -2.92 -8.31 3.53
CA THR A 61 -2.03 -8.42 2.36
C THR A 61 -1.73 -7.06 1.74
N VAL A 62 -2.73 -6.17 1.63
CA VAL A 62 -2.53 -4.81 1.12
C VAL A 62 -1.70 -3.98 2.11
N GLU A 63 -1.94 -4.10 3.41
CA GLU A 63 -1.11 -3.48 4.46
C GLU A 63 0.36 -3.87 4.37
N ARG A 64 0.62 -5.16 4.16
CA ARG A 64 1.97 -5.67 3.98
C ARG A 64 2.64 -5.05 2.74
N GLN A 65 1.92 -4.95 1.64
CA GLN A 65 2.42 -4.31 0.42
C GLN A 65 2.66 -2.81 0.59
N ARG A 66 1.83 -2.10 1.37
CA ARG A 66 2.08 -0.71 1.75
C ARG A 66 3.42 -0.57 2.48
N LYS A 67 3.65 -1.44 3.47
CA LYS A 67 4.90 -1.45 4.26
C LYS A 67 6.11 -1.76 3.38
N GLU A 68 6.01 -2.77 2.50
CA GLU A 68 7.07 -3.12 1.55
C GLU A 68 7.40 -1.95 0.59
N LEU A 69 6.38 -1.28 0.07
CA LEU A 69 6.56 -0.10 -0.78
C LEU A 69 7.21 1.06 -0.03
N LYS A 70 6.79 1.32 1.22
CA LYS A 70 7.41 2.34 2.07
C LYS A 70 8.90 2.08 2.26
N THR A 71 9.29 0.84 2.57
CA THR A 71 10.70 0.45 2.70
C THR A 71 11.47 0.65 1.40
N LEU A 72 10.87 0.30 0.26
CA LEU A 72 11.48 0.48 -1.05
C LEU A 72 11.72 1.95 -1.38
N ILE A 73 10.72 2.81 -1.14
CA ILE A 73 10.82 4.27 -1.38
C ILE A 73 11.85 4.90 -0.44
N THR A 74 11.84 4.52 0.84
CA THR A 74 12.85 5.01 1.81
C THR A 74 14.26 4.66 1.34
N SER A 75 14.48 3.40 0.97
CA SER A 75 15.77 2.93 0.47
C SER A 75 16.18 3.63 -0.84
N TYR A 76 15.21 3.98 -1.68
CA TYR A 76 15.44 4.72 -2.93
C TYR A 76 15.86 6.17 -2.65
N ILE A 77 15.19 6.85 -1.71
CA ILE A 77 15.55 8.21 -1.29
C ILE A 77 16.94 8.23 -0.66
N ASP A 78 17.22 7.33 0.29
CA ASP A 78 18.53 7.25 0.97
C ASP A 78 19.68 7.02 -0.03
N LYS A 79 19.39 6.29 -1.11
CA LYS A 79 20.36 5.92 -2.14
C LYS A 79 20.65 7.03 -3.15
N HIS A 80 19.66 7.88 -3.42
CA HIS A 80 19.73 8.88 -4.50
C HIS A 80 19.75 10.34 -4.00
N GLY A 81 19.54 10.57 -2.69
CA GLY A 81 19.94 11.77 -1.94
C GLY A 81 19.56 13.12 -2.57
N ASP A 82 20.51 13.74 -3.28
CA ASP A 82 20.44 15.12 -3.81
C ASP A 82 19.64 15.26 -5.12
N GLN A 83 19.08 14.18 -5.66
CA GLN A 83 18.22 14.27 -6.84
C GLN A 83 16.85 14.85 -6.47
N ASP A 84 16.12 15.40 -7.45
CA ASP A 84 14.75 15.87 -7.26
C ASP A 84 13.80 14.68 -6.99
N LEU A 85 13.77 14.26 -5.73
CA LEU A 85 13.01 13.13 -5.21
C LEU A 85 11.79 13.59 -4.40
N GLN A 86 11.42 14.86 -4.53
CA GLN A 86 10.35 15.47 -3.74
C GLN A 86 9.02 14.71 -3.87
N ARG A 87 8.68 14.27 -5.09
CA ARG A 87 7.52 13.42 -5.35
C ARG A 87 7.51 12.12 -4.52
N TYR A 88 8.66 11.50 -4.31
CA TYR A 88 8.78 10.26 -3.53
C TYR A 88 8.69 10.51 -2.02
N ALA A 89 9.16 11.66 -1.55
CA ALA A 89 8.97 12.09 -0.16
C ALA A 89 7.49 12.39 0.15
N GLU A 90 6.79 13.08 -0.77
CA GLU A 90 5.35 13.32 -0.67
C GLU A 90 4.57 12.01 -0.66
N LEU A 91 4.90 11.09 -1.56
CA LEU A 91 4.31 9.76 -1.61
C LEU A 91 4.54 8.96 -0.32
N LEU A 92 5.73 9.05 0.28
CA LEU A 92 6.01 8.42 1.58
C LEU A 92 5.07 8.95 2.68
N ALA A 93 4.85 10.27 2.70
CA ALA A 93 3.94 10.91 3.64
C ALA A 93 2.48 10.49 3.42
N GLU A 94 2.05 10.29 2.16
CA GLU A 94 0.72 9.75 1.85
C GLU A 94 0.57 8.29 2.33
N LEU A 95 1.58 7.44 2.11
CA LEU A 95 1.58 6.05 2.58
C LEU A 95 1.52 5.95 4.12
N GLU A 96 2.05 6.94 4.84
CA GLU A 96 1.92 7.03 6.29
C GLU A 96 0.51 7.42 6.75
N LYS A 97 -0.15 8.32 6.00
CA LYS A 97 -1.54 8.71 6.26
C LYS A 97 -2.54 7.61 5.93
N ASP A 98 -2.25 6.79 4.94
CA ASP A 98 -3.05 5.62 4.52
C ASP A 98 -3.11 4.49 5.57
N LYS A 99 -2.51 4.66 6.76
CA LYS A 99 -2.62 3.69 7.85
C LYS A 99 -4.10 3.53 8.25
N PRO A 100 -4.73 2.35 8.07
CA PRO A 100 -6.09 2.13 8.52
C PRO A 100 -6.11 2.29 10.04
N LYS A 101 -7.12 3.01 10.55
CA LYS A 101 -7.30 3.31 11.98
C LYS A 101 -7.65 2.08 12.84
N TYR A 102 -7.70 0.90 12.24
CA TYR A 102 -7.99 -0.35 12.93
C TYR A 102 -6.67 -1.06 13.25
N SER A 103 -5.93 -0.51 14.21
CA SER A 103 -4.79 -1.18 14.87
C SER A 103 -5.07 -1.30 16.35
#